data_AF-A0A7V8FZC3-F1
#
_entry.id   AF-A0A7V8FZC3-F1
#
_cell.length_a   1.000
_cell.length_b   1.000
_cell.length_c   1.000
_cell.angle_alpha   90.00
_cell.angle_beta   90.00
_cell.angle_gamma   90.00
#
_symmetry.space_group_name_H-M   'P 1'
#
loop_
_entity.id
_entity.type
_entity.pdbx_description
1 polymer ?
#
loop_
_entity_poly.entity_id
_entity_poly.type
_entity_poly.pdbx_seq_one_letter_code
_entity_poly.pdbx_strand_id
1 'polypeptide(L)'
;MNTLPIQLFDPESSTFTYVLAAHGEAVLIDPVDKHCERDLAQLDRLGLQLAYVLETHNHADHVTSAGRLRQLTGAKAAVPSGCGIAPAELQLNHGDVLQFG
;
A
#
# COMPACT_ATOMS: atom_id res chain seq x y z
N MET A 1 5.14 -19.50 7.80
CA MET A 1 5.12 -18.29 6.95
C MET A 1 5.73 -17.16 7.76
N ASN A 2 6.55 -16.31 7.15
CA ASN A 2 7.12 -15.17 7.84
C ASN A 2 6.01 -14.13 8.00
N THR A 3 5.54 -13.91 9.23
CA THR A 3 4.45 -12.98 9.55
C THR A 3 4.95 -11.57 9.87
N LEU A 4 6.27 -11.36 9.82
CA LEU A 4 6.87 -10.05 10.10
C LEU A 4 6.73 -9.13 8.88
N PRO A 5 6.22 -7.90 9.07
CA PRO A 5 6.18 -6.89 8.02
C PRO A 5 7.59 -6.58 7.51
N ILE A 6 7.71 -6.32 6.22
CA ILE A 6 8.92 -5.67 5.67
C ILE A 6 8.69 -4.17 5.76
N GLN A 7 9.54 -3.47 6.51
CA GLN A 7 9.51 -2.01 6.61
C GLN A 7 10.50 -1.40 5.61
N LEU A 8 10.02 -0.42 4.85
CA LEU A 8 10.80 0.41 3.93
C LEU A 8 10.73 1.85 4.42
N PHE A 9 11.78 2.63 4.18
CA PHE A 9 11.89 4.00 4.70
C PHE A 9 12.13 4.99 3.56
N ASP A 10 11.38 6.09 3.56
CA ASP A 10 11.67 7.27 2.75
C ASP A 10 12.37 8.34 3.62
N PRO A 11 13.65 8.66 3.38
CA PRO A 11 14.35 9.66 4.17
C PRO A 11 13.88 11.11 3.93
N GLU A 12 13.20 11.40 2.81
CA GLU A 12 12.78 12.76 2.48
C GLU A 12 11.56 13.19 3.31
N SER A 13 10.52 12.37 3.33
CA SER A 13 9.32 12.60 4.17
C SER A 13 9.43 11.98 5.57
N SER A 14 10.43 11.14 5.81
CA SER A 14 10.52 10.26 6.98
C SER A 14 9.36 9.26 7.09
N THR A 15 8.74 8.92 5.96
CA THR A 15 7.63 7.95 5.89
C THR A 15 8.13 6.52 5.99
N PHE A 16 7.42 5.71 6.76
CA PHE A 16 7.55 4.26 6.72
C PHE A 16 6.48 3.66 5.84
N THR A 17 6.91 2.89 4.84
CA THR A 17 6.04 2.06 4.01
C THR A 17 6.16 0.62 4.48
N TYR A 18 5.06 -0.10 4.64
CA TYR A 18 5.07 -1.50 5.08
C TYR A 18 4.56 -2.44 4.01
N VAL A 19 5.24 -3.58 3.83
CA VAL A 19 4.76 -4.71 3.01
C VAL A 19 4.35 -5.84 3.93
N LEU A 20 3.08 -6.23 3.85
CA LEU A 20 2.54 -7.44 4.47
C LEU A 20 2.37 -8.50 3.38
N ALA A 21 2.71 -9.76 3.66
CA ALA A 21 2.68 -10.84 2.68
C ALA A 21 2.02 -12.10 3.25
N ALA A 22 1.11 -12.71 2.48
CA ALA A 22 0.44 -13.96 2.82
C ALA A 22 0.13 -14.74 1.53
N HIS A 23 0.47 -16.03 1.49
CA HIS A 23 0.21 -16.97 0.38
C HIS A 23 0.43 -16.44 -1.05
N GLY A 24 1.47 -15.63 -1.28
CA GLY A 24 1.78 -15.09 -2.61
C GLY A 24 1.09 -13.77 -2.93
N GLU A 25 0.24 -13.25 -2.05
CA GLU A 25 -0.32 -11.90 -2.12
C GLU A 25 0.35 -10.95 -1.13
N ALA A 26 0.21 -9.65 -1.40
CA ALA A 26 0.73 -8.59 -0.55
C ALA A 26 -0.25 -7.42 -0.38
N VAL A 27 -0.01 -6.68 0.70
CA VAL A 27 -0.55 -5.34 0.95
C VAL A 27 0.61 -4.38 1.15
N LEU A 28 0.55 -3.23 0.49
CA LEU A 28 1.44 -2.08 0.75
C LEU A 28 0.68 -1.04 1.57
N ILE A 29 1.28 -0.55 2.65
CA ILE A 29 0.72 0.49 3.52
C ILE A 29 1.57 1.75 3.41
N ASP A 30 0.92 2.89 3.15
CA ASP A 30 1.51 4.24 3.00
C ASP A 30 2.70 4.29 2.02
N PRO A 31 2.52 3.91 0.74
CA PRO A 31 3.61 3.93 -0.23
C PRO A 31 3.80 5.33 -0.84
N VAL A 32 5.06 5.72 -1.01
CA VAL A 32 5.45 7.07 -1.46
C VAL A 32 5.71 7.08 -2.98
N ASP A 33 5.22 8.09 -3.71
CA ASP A 33 5.30 8.21 -5.19
C ASP A 33 6.73 8.00 -5.72
N LYS A 34 7.71 8.65 -5.09
CA LYS A 34 9.13 8.56 -5.44
C LYS A 34 9.71 7.14 -5.32
N HIS A 35 9.07 6.27 -4.55
CA HIS A 35 9.52 4.91 -4.29
C HIS A 35 8.68 3.83 -4.99
N CYS A 36 7.76 4.20 -5.89
CA CYS A 36 6.91 3.24 -6.60
C CYS A 36 7.71 2.10 -7.27
N GLU A 37 8.86 2.41 -7.89
CA GLU A 37 9.71 1.42 -8.56
C GLU A 37 10.44 0.51 -7.56
N ARG A 38 10.90 1.07 -6.43
CA ARG A 38 11.48 0.31 -5.32
C ARG A 38 10.47 -0.71 -4.79
N ASP A 39 9.23 -0.27 -4.58
CA ASP A 39 8.17 -1.09 -4.00
C ASP A 39 7.77 -2.22 -4.97
N LEU A 40 7.62 -1.92 -6.27
CA LEU A 40 7.36 -2.93 -7.30
C LEU A 40 8.50 -3.96 -7.42
N ALA A 41 9.76 -3.51 -7.39
CA ALA A 41 10.91 -4.41 -7.42
C ALA A 41 10.96 -5.32 -6.19
N GLN A 42 10.56 -4.81 -5.02
CA GLN A 42 10.48 -5.61 -3.80
C GLN A 42 9.38 -6.68 -3.89
N LEU A 43 8.21 -6.35 -4.46
CA LEU A 43 7.15 -7.33 -4.71
C LEU A 43 7.59 -8.41 -5.70
N ASP A 44 8.19 -8.02 -6.82
CA ASP A 44 8.69 -8.94 -7.86
C ASP A 44 9.76 -9.89 -7.30
N ARG A 45 10.74 -9.35 -6.56
CA ARG A 45 11.78 -10.15 -5.90
C ARG A 45 11.22 -11.21 -4.95
N LEU A 46 10.09 -10.92 -4.31
CA LEU A 46 9.42 -11.83 -3.37
C LEU A 46 8.39 -12.73 -4.06
N GLY A 47 8.13 -12.54 -5.36
CA GLY A 47 7.11 -13.26 -6.11
C GLY A 47 5.70 -12.98 -5.60
N LEU A 48 5.43 -11.75 -5.14
CA LEU A 48 4.15 -11.35 -4.55
C LEU A 48 3.27 -10.58 -5.52
N GLN A 49 1.99 -10.90 -5.54
CA GLN A 49 0.96 -10.12 -6.22
C GLN A 49 0.37 -9.08 -5.28
N LEU A 50 0.30 -7.82 -5.70
CA LEU A 50 -0.26 -6.76 -4.87
C LEU A 50 -1.79 -6.82 -4.90
N ALA A 51 -2.42 -7.16 -3.78
CA ALA A 51 -3.87 -7.18 -3.66
C ALA A 51 -4.44 -5.80 -3.31
N TYR A 52 -3.80 -5.11 -2.36
CA TYR A 52 -4.22 -3.80 -1.88
C TYR A 52 -3.07 -2.83 -1.72
N VAL A 53 -3.38 -1.56 -1.95
CA VAL A 53 -2.62 -0.42 -1.44
C VAL A 53 -3.47 0.28 -0.41
N LEU A 54 -2.95 0.43 0.81
CA LEU A 54 -3.66 0.98 1.94
C LEU A 54 -3.06 2.34 2.31
N GLU A 55 -3.90 3.36 2.41
CA GLU A 55 -3.52 4.61 3.06
C GLU A 55 -4.05 4.61 4.49
N THR A 56 -3.23 5.04 5.44
CA THR A 56 -3.67 5.27 6.82
C THR A 56 -4.45 6.56 6.96
N HIS A 57 -4.14 7.58 6.15
CA HIS A 57 -4.79 8.88 6.11
C HIS A 57 -4.48 9.64 4.82
N ASN A 58 -5.01 10.86 4.66
CA ASN A 58 -4.56 11.77 3.61
C ASN A 58 -3.27 12.47 4.06
N HIS A 59 -2.13 12.06 3.48
CA HIS A 59 -0.80 12.53 3.86
C HIS A 59 -0.56 13.99 3.46
N ALA A 60 0.16 14.73 4.29
CA ALA A 60 0.50 16.14 4.06
C ALA A 60 1.99 16.34 3.73
N ASP A 61 2.81 15.34 4.01
CA ASP A 61 4.28 15.33 3.94
C ASP A 61 4.81 14.63 2.68
N HIS A 62 4.00 13.80 2.02
CA HIS A 62 4.37 13.15 0.77
C HIS A 62 3.18 12.93 -0.17
N VAL A 63 3.49 12.69 -1.45
CA VAL A 63 2.52 12.23 -2.44
C VAL A 63 2.52 10.71 -2.42
N THR A 64 1.34 10.10 -2.27
CA THR A 64 1.18 8.64 -2.32
C THR A 64 1.42 8.09 -3.74
N SER A 65 2.01 6.89 -3.82
CA SER A 65 2.11 6.12 -5.07
C SER A 65 0.88 5.24 -5.37
N ALA A 66 -0.15 5.23 -4.51
CA ALA A 66 -1.29 4.32 -4.63
C ALA A 66 -1.98 4.36 -5.99
N GLY A 67 -2.17 5.56 -6.56
CA GLY A 67 -2.74 5.71 -7.91
C GLY A 67 -1.91 5.00 -8.98
N ARG A 68 -0.59 5.15 -8.94
CA ARG A 68 0.36 4.53 -9.89
C ARG A 68 0.42 3.02 -9.68
N LEU A 69 0.50 2.56 -8.43
CA LEU A 69 0.53 1.14 -8.09
C LEU A 69 -0.74 0.42 -8.56
N ARG A 70 -1.92 0.99 -8.36
CA ARG A 70 -3.19 0.43 -8.87
C ARG A 70 -3.17 0.27 -10.39
N GLN A 71 -2.72 1.29 -11.11
CA GLN A 71 -2.66 1.26 -12.57
C GLN A 71 -1.70 0.18 -13.09
N LEU A 72 -0.56 -0.01 -12.41
CA LEU A 72 0.48 -0.94 -12.84
C LEU A 72 0.21 -2.40 -12.44
N THR A 73 -0.51 -2.62 -11.33
CA THR A 73 -0.68 -3.96 -10.73
C THR A 73 -2.11 -4.48 -10.78
N GLY A 74 -3.11 -3.61 -10.97
CA GLY A 74 -4.51 -3.95 -10.79
C GLY A 74 -4.96 -4.07 -9.33
N ALA A 75 -4.09 -3.77 -8.36
CA ALA A 75 -4.43 -3.71 -6.95
C ALA A 75 -5.56 -2.70 -6.67
N LYS A 76 -6.30 -2.88 -5.58
CA LYS A 76 -7.31 -1.93 -5.12
C LYS A 76 -6.70 -0.95 -4.10
N ALA A 77 -6.99 0.33 -4.21
CA ALA A 77 -6.76 1.24 -3.09
C ALA A 77 -7.85 1.10 -2.04
N ALA A 78 -7.42 1.10 -0.79
CA ALA A 78 -8.27 1.17 0.37
C ALA A 78 -7.82 2.33 1.26
N VAL A 79 -8.77 3.16 1.69
CA VAL A 79 -8.52 4.40 2.43
C VAL A 79 -9.61 4.60 3.47
N PRO A 80 -9.39 5.39 4.54
CA PRO A 80 -10.46 5.72 5.48
C PRO A 80 -11.55 6.55 4.80
N SER A 81 -12.82 6.19 5.02
CA SER A 81 -13.98 6.87 4.41
C SER A 81 -14.05 8.37 4.73
N GLY A 82 -13.48 8.79 5.87
CA GLY A 82 -13.41 10.19 6.29
C GLY A 82 -12.37 11.05 5.56
N CYS A 83 -11.46 10.46 4.77
CA CYS A 83 -10.38 11.21 4.10
C CYS A 83 -10.80 11.87 2.79
N GLY A 84 -11.95 11.51 2.22
CA GLY A 84 -12.44 12.10 0.97
C GLY A 84 -11.61 11.74 -0.27
N ILE A 85 -10.86 10.64 -0.23
CA ILE A 85 -10.01 10.19 -1.34
C ILE A 85 -10.89 9.41 -2.34
N ALA A 86 -11.71 10.16 -3.09
CA ALA A 86 -12.71 9.62 -4.02
C ALA A 86 -12.17 8.61 -5.05
N PRO A 87 -10.93 8.71 -5.56
CA PRO A 87 -10.43 7.73 -6.51
C PRO A 87 -10.26 6.31 -5.97
N ALA A 88 -10.19 6.09 -4.65
CA ALA A 88 -9.93 4.76 -4.07
C ALA A 88 -11.16 3.85 -4.15
N GLU A 89 -10.97 2.59 -4.54
CA GLU A 89 -12.05 1.60 -4.70
C GLU A 89 -12.76 1.29 -3.39
N LEU A 90 -12.02 1.28 -2.27
CA LEU A 90 -12.55 0.93 -0.95
C LEU A 90 -12.44 2.11 0.01
N GLN A 91 -13.59 2.54 0.53
CA GLN A 91 -13.71 3.57 1.56
C GLN A 91 -14.04 2.87 2.89
N LEU A 92 -13.02 2.68 3.73
CA LEU A 92 -13.07 1.87 4.93
C LEU A 92 -13.70 2.61 6.11
N ASN A 93 -14.59 1.92 6.83
CA ASN A 93 -15.17 2.34 8.09
C ASN A 93 -14.60 1.50 9.25
N HIS A 94 -14.89 1.95 10.47
CA HIS A 94 -14.54 1.17 11.66
C HIS A 94 -15.17 -0.23 11.61
N GLY A 95 -14.35 -1.26 11.81
CA GLY A 95 -14.78 -2.66 11.79
C GLY A 95 -14.70 -3.34 10.43
N ASP A 96 -14.40 -2.61 9.35
CA ASP A 96 -14.18 -3.23 8.04
C ASP A 96 -12.92 -4.11 8.06
N VAL A 97 -12.97 -5.20 7.29
CA VAL A 97 -11.90 -6.20 7.21
C VAL A 97 -11.43 -6.32 5.77
N LEU A 98 -10.12 -6.20 5.57
CA LEU A 98 -9.45 -6.53 4.31
C LEU A 98 -8.85 -7.93 4.41
N GLN A 99 -9.22 -8.80 3.47
CA GLN A 99 -8.69 -10.15 3.35
C GLN A 99 -7.76 -10.24 2.14
N PHE A 100 -6.58 -10.82 2.33
CA PHE A 100 -5.58 -11.09 1.30
C PHE A 100 -4.79 -12.36 1.65
N GLY A 101 -4.20 -12.97 0.63
CA GLY A 101 -3.58 -14.30 0.69
C GLY A 101 -4.58 -15.44 0.57
#